data_AF-A0A847G3N8-F1
#
_entry.id   AF-A0A847G3N8-F1
#
_cell.length_a   1.000
_cell.length_b   1.000
_cell.length_c   1.000
_cell.angle_alpha   90.00
_cell.angle_beta   90.00
_cell.angle_gamma   90.00
#
_symmetry.space_group_name_H-M   'P 1'
#
loop_
_entity.id
_entity.type
_entity.pdbx_description
1 polymer ?
#
loop_
_entity_poly.entity_id
_entity_poly.type
_entity_poly.pdbx_seq_one_letter_code
_entity_poly.pdbx_strand_id
1 'polypeptide(L)'
;MKHNKKSSRWKQVNPIRALIGYAIGMLMVLAGIYIATLTPVGPLPEALPFLESNDRVQVTQGRYIFFIPTRESAHTGFILYPGGRVDYRSYAPLAARLAEKKAGRWLWSPCR
;
A
#
# COMPACT_ATOMS: atom_id res chain seq x y z
N MET A 1 10.93 44.13 60.26
CA MET A 1 10.99 42.92 59.39
C MET A 1 9.97 43.06 58.27
N LYS A 2 10.40 43.27 57.01
CA LYS A 2 9.50 43.23 55.84
C LYS A 2 9.64 41.87 55.17
N HIS A 3 8.57 41.08 55.19
CA HIS A 3 8.49 39.77 54.55
C HIS A 3 8.73 39.90 53.04
N ASN A 4 9.85 39.34 52.57
CA ASN A 4 10.15 39.21 51.15
C ASN A 4 9.29 38.08 50.57
N LYS A 5 8.18 38.44 49.90
CA LYS A 5 7.40 37.50 49.08
C LYS A 5 8.21 37.15 47.83
N LYS A 6 9.07 36.13 47.94
CA LYS A 6 9.56 35.37 46.77
C LYS A 6 8.36 34.65 46.17
N SER A 7 7.55 35.33 45.36
CA SER A 7 6.48 34.68 44.60
C SER A 7 7.14 33.75 43.59
N SER A 8 7.22 32.48 43.98
CA SER A 8 7.16 31.30 43.14
C SER A 8 7.77 31.50 41.75
N ARG A 9 9.09 31.33 41.69
CA ARG A 9 9.92 31.34 40.48
C ARG A 9 9.71 30.11 39.58
N TRP A 10 8.56 29.45 39.68
CA TRP A 10 8.09 28.44 38.73
C TRP A 10 7.35 29.21 37.65
N LYS A 11 8.03 29.43 36.51
CA LYS A 11 7.55 30.20 35.35
C LYS A 11 6.06 29.95 35.14
N GLN A 12 5.23 30.98 35.36
CA GLN A 12 3.83 30.98 34.94
C GLN A 12 3.82 30.79 33.42
N VAL A 13 3.69 29.54 32.97
CA VAL A 13 3.41 29.25 31.57
C VAL A 13 2.00 29.76 31.32
N ASN A 14 1.85 30.74 30.43
CA ASN A 14 0.52 31.25 30.08
C ASN A 14 -0.33 30.05 29.66
N PRO A 15 -1.46 29.76 30.33
CA PRO A 15 -2.24 28.54 30.08
C PRO A 15 -2.70 28.46 28.63
N ILE A 16 -2.93 29.62 27.99
CA ILE A 16 -3.21 29.76 26.56
C ILE A 16 -2.05 29.26 25.69
N ARG A 17 -0.79 29.58 26.03
CA ARG A 17 0.40 29.12 25.28
C ARG A 17 0.60 27.62 25.43
N ALA A 18 0.32 27.07 26.62
CA ALA A 18 0.36 25.63 26.85
C ALA A 18 -0.73 24.91 26.02
N LEU A 19 -1.95 25.46 25.96
CA LEU A 19 -3.06 24.91 25.18
C LEU A 19 -2.78 24.94 23.67
N ILE A 20 -2.21 26.04 23.16
CA ILE A 20 -1.80 26.17 21.75
C ILE A 20 -0.75 25.11 21.41
N GLY A 21 0.27 24.94 22.26
CA GLY A 21 1.29 23.91 22.04
C GLY A 21 0.69 22.50 21.99
N TYR A 22 -0.24 22.20 22.90
CA TYR A 22 -0.95 20.92 22.90
C TYR A 22 -1.81 20.71 21.64
N ALA A 23 -2.57 21.72 21.22
CA ALA A 23 -3.40 21.66 20.02
C ALA A 23 -2.57 21.44 18.75
N ILE A 24 -1.44 22.14 18.62
CA ILE A 24 -0.50 21.94 17.49
C ILE A 24 0.07 20.52 17.52
N GLY A 25 0.50 20.04 18.69
CA GLY A 25 0.97 18.67 18.86
C GLY A 25 -0.07 17.63 18.44
N MET A 26 -1.31 17.80 18.87
CA MET A 26 -2.42 16.92 18.49
C MET A 26 -2.68 16.94 16.98
N LEU A 27 -2.69 18.12 16.37
CA LEU A 27 -2.88 18.25 14.93
C LEU A 27 -1.78 17.54 14.13
N MET A 28 -0.52 17.65 14.55
CA MET A 28 0.59 16.94 13.90
C MET A 28 0.45 15.42 13.98
N VAL A 29 -0.01 14.88 15.11
CA VAL A 29 -0.26 13.44 15.27
C VAL A 29 -1.38 12.99 14.32
N LEU A 30 -2.49 13.72 14.28
CA LEU A 30 -3.61 13.41 13.39
C LEU A 30 -3.20 13.48 11.91
N ALA A 31 -2.43 14.50 11.53
CA ALA A 31 -1.86 14.61 10.19
C ALA A 31 -0.93 13.43 9.86
N GLY A 32 -0.08 13.02 10.80
CA GLY A 32 0.80 11.86 10.64
C GLY A 32 0.03 10.56 10.42
N ILE A 33 -1.01 10.30 11.22
CA ILE A 33 -1.90 9.14 11.05
C ILE A 33 -2.58 9.21 9.68
N TYR A 34 -3.15 10.37 9.33
CA TYR A 34 -3.83 10.57 8.05
C TYR A 34 -2.90 10.29 6.86
N ILE A 35 -1.69 10.85 6.84
CA ILE A 35 -0.70 10.61 5.79
C ILE A 35 -0.31 9.13 5.73
N ALA A 36 -0.10 8.48 6.88
CA ALA A 36 0.20 7.05 6.92
C ALA A 36 -0.95 6.21 6.33
N THR A 37 -2.21 6.62 6.50
CA THR A 37 -3.33 5.92 5.85
C THR A 37 -3.33 6.06 4.33
N LEU A 38 -2.81 7.16 3.79
CA LEU A 38 -2.79 7.45 2.35
C LEU A 38 -1.60 6.82 1.60
N THR A 39 -0.59 6.30 2.30
CA THR A 39 0.59 5.68 1.67
C THR A 39 0.49 4.15 1.69
N PRO A 40 -0.02 3.50 0.62
CA PRO A 40 0.02 2.06 0.51
C PRO A 40 1.46 1.57 0.38
N VAL A 41 1.70 0.32 0.79
CA VAL A 41 2.96 -0.38 0.56
C VAL A 41 3.12 -0.56 -0.94
N GLY A 42 4.16 0.06 -1.50
CA GLY A 42 4.47 0.03 -2.92
C GLY A 42 4.95 -1.35 -3.39
N PRO A 43 4.97 -1.57 -4.72
CA PRO A 43 5.53 -2.79 -5.29
C PRO A 43 7.04 -2.85 -5.05
N LEU A 44 7.56 -4.07 -4.90
CA LEU A 44 8.99 -4.30 -5.00
C LEU A 44 9.50 -3.92 -6.42
N PRO A 45 10.73 -3.43 -6.57
CA PRO A 45 11.30 -3.10 -7.88
C PRO A 45 11.23 -4.27 -8.88
N GLU A 46 11.40 -5.50 -8.38
CA GLU A 46 11.35 -6.73 -9.17
C GLU A 46 9.96 -7.04 -9.73
N ALA A 47 8.90 -6.41 -9.20
CA ALA A 47 7.54 -6.56 -9.70
C ALA A 47 7.25 -5.70 -10.94
N LEU A 48 7.95 -4.58 -11.09
CA LEU A 48 7.69 -3.62 -12.16
C LEU A 48 7.93 -4.16 -13.57
N PRO A 49 8.99 -4.96 -13.85
CA PRO A 49 9.20 -5.54 -15.18
C PRO A 49 8.05 -6.42 -15.67
N PHE A 50 7.27 -7.01 -14.76
CA PHE A 50 6.11 -7.83 -15.14
C PHE A 50 4.93 -7.01 -15.65
N LEU A 51 4.96 -5.68 -15.53
CA LEU A 51 3.93 -4.79 -16.09
C LEU A 51 4.09 -4.55 -17.60
N GLU A 52 5.18 -5.04 -18.18
CA GLU A 52 5.45 -4.97 -19.61
C GLU A 52 4.99 -6.25 -20.31
N SER A 53 4.52 -6.10 -21.55
CA SER A 53 4.17 -7.24 -22.39
C SER A 53 5.41 -7.99 -22.84
N ASN A 54 5.29 -9.30 -23.05
CA ASN A 54 6.35 -10.14 -23.59
C ASN A 54 5.77 -11.20 -24.57
N ASP A 55 6.63 -12.07 -25.09
CA ASP A 55 6.26 -13.10 -26.08
C ASP A 55 5.21 -14.13 -25.60
N ARG A 56 4.92 -14.17 -24.30
CA ARG A 56 3.99 -15.13 -23.66
C ARG A 56 2.76 -14.47 -23.06
N VAL A 57 2.87 -13.22 -22.61
CA VAL A 57 1.80 -12.49 -21.91
C VAL A 57 1.69 -11.08 -22.44
N GLN A 58 0.49 -10.72 -22.89
CA GLN A 58 0.10 -9.36 -23.19
C GLN A 58 -0.41 -8.68 -21.92
N VAL A 59 0.17 -7.52 -21.60
CA VAL A 59 -0.22 -6.69 -20.47
C VAL A 59 -0.91 -5.42 -20.96
N THR A 60 -2.12 -5.18 -20.48
CA THR A 60 -2.87 -3.94 -20.77
C THR A 60 -3.17 -3.21 -19.46
N GLN A 61 -2.71 -1.97 -19.36
CA GLN A 61 -2.88 -1.12 -18.18
C GLN A 61 -3.99 -0.10 -18.43
N GLY A 62 -4.92 0.04 -17.49
CA GLY A 62 -6.02 1.00 -17.53
C GLY A 62 -6.66 1.10 -16.15
N ARG A 63 -8.01 1.12 -16.09
CA ARG A 63 -8.73 1.01 -14.81
C ARG A 63 -8.39 -0.28 -14.06
N TYR A 64 -8.11 -1.35 -14.81
CA TYR A 64 -7.59 -2.62 -14.32
C TYR A 64 -6.33 -2.98 -15.12
N ILE A 65 -5.49 -3.85 -14.57
CA ILE A 65 -4.40 -4.46 -15.32
C ILE A 65 -4.80 -5.87 -15.72
N PHE A 66 -4.75 -6.14 -17.02
CA PHE A 66 -5.01 -7.44 -17.59
C PHE A 66 -3.71 -8.11 -18.01
N PHE A 67 -3.57 -9.39 -17.66
CA PHE A 67 -2.47 -10.27 -18.07
C PHE A 67 -3.08 -11.40 -18.88
N ILE A 68 -2.90 -11.36 -20.20
CA ILE A 68 -3.56 -12.26 -21.15
C ILE A 68 -2.49 -13.12 -21.85
N PRO A 69 -2.58 -14.46 -21.84
CA PRO A 69 -1.65 -15.28 -22.60
C PRO A 69 -1.75 -15.03 -24.10
N THR A 70 -0.62 -14.97 -24.80
CA THR A 70 -0.57 -14.66 -26.24
C THR A 70 -0.74 -15.91 -27.12
N ARG A 71 -0.37 -17.09 -26.62
CA ARG A 71 -0.27 -18.33 -27.43
C ARG A 71 -1.45 -19.29 -27.26
N GLU A 72 -2.30 -19.07 -26.26
CA GLU A 72 -3.43 -19.95 -25.97
C GLU A 72 -4.65 -19.16 -25.52
N SER A 73 -5.84 -19.63 -25.90
CA SER A 73 -7.11 -19.06 -25.46
C SER A 73 -7.37 -19.41 -23.99
N ALA A 74 -7.40 -18.38 -23.13
CA ALA A 74 -7.73 -18.57 -21.72
C ALA A 74 -9.24 -18.75 -21.52
N HIS A 75 -9.67 -19.96 -21.14
CA HIS A 75 -11.07 -20.25 -20.80
C HIS A 75 -11.43 -19.94 -19.34
N THR A 76 -10.44 -19.61 -18.50
CA THR A 76 -10.65 -19.33 -17.07
C THR A 76 -9.73 -18.20 -16.61
N GLY A 77 -10.33 -17.08 -16.24
CA GLY A 77 -9.63 -15.93 -15.65
C GLY A 77 -9.47 -16.01 -14.12
N PHE A 78 -8.57 -15.20 -13.58
CA PHE A 78 -8.45 -14.95 -12.14
C PHE A 78 -8.59 -13.45 -11.90
N ILE A 79 -9.27 -13.09 -10.80
CA ILE A 79 -9.33 -11.71 -10.33
C ILE A 79 -8.46 -11.63 -9.07
N LEU A 80 -7.38 -10.85 -9.13
CA LEU A 80 -6.52 -10.57 -7.99
C LEU A 80 -6.95 -9.25 -7.36
N TYR A 81 -7.57 -9.34 -6.19
CA TYR A 81 -7.94 -8.17 -5.42
C TYR A 81 -6.78 -7.76 -4.51
N PRO A 82 -6.20 -6.57 -4.67
CA PRO A 82 -5.14 -6.11 -3.78
C PRO A 82 -5.66 -5.93 -2.36
N GLY A 83 -4.86 -6.29 -1.36
CA GLY A 83 -5.17 -5.93 0.03
C GLY A 83 -5.31 -4.41 0.19
N GLY A 84 -6.08 -3.95 1.18
CA GLY A 84 -6.48 -2.53 1.32
C GLY A 84 -5.35 -1.51 1.47
N ARG A 85 -4.09 -1.94 1.58
CA ARG A 85 -2.90 -1.08 1.65
C ARG A 85 -1.75 -1.58 0.78
N VAL A 86 -2.02 -2.46 -0.18
CA VAL A 86 -0.99 -3.01 -1.08
C VAL A 86 -1.21 -2.42 -2.46
N ASP A 87 -0.17 -1.83 -3.04
CA ASP A 87 -0.22 -1.39 -4.43
C ASP A 87 -0.50 -2.59 -5.34
N TYR A 88 -1.50 -2.49 -6.21
CA TYR A 88 -1.94 -3.58 -7.08
C TYR A 88 -0.82 -4.08 -8.02
N ARG A 89 0.16 -3.24 -8.35
CA ARG A 89 1.33 -3.62 -9.16
C ARG A 89 2.20 -4.66 -8.46
N SER A 90 2.11 -4.79 -7.14
CA SER A 90 2.81 -5.82 -6.36
C SER A 90 2.39 -7.24 -6.75
N TYR A 91 1.20 -7.40 -7.35
CA TYR A 91 0.69 -8.69 -7.81
C TYR A 91 1.12 -9.02 -9.26
N ALA A 92 1.80 -8.12 -9.96
CA ALA A 92 2.19 -8.32 -11.35
C ALA A 92 3.00 -9.61 -11.60
N PRO A 93 3.99 -9.99 -10.76
CA PRO A 93 4.71 -11.25 -10.93
C PRO A 93 3.79 -12.48 -10.87
N LEU A 94 2.88 -12.51 -9.90
CA LEU A 94 1.95 -13.62 -9.74
C LEU A 94 0.97 -13.69 -10.92
N ALA A 95 0.40 -12.55 -11.32
CA ALA A 95 -0.53 -12.45 -12.42
C ALA A 95 0.10 -12.91 -13.75
N ALA A 96 1.31 -12.43 -14.06
CA ALA A 96 2.04 -12.83 -15.24
C ALA A 96 2.35 -14.33 -15.24
N ARG A 97 2.82 -14.89 -14.12
CA ARG A 97 3.10 -16.35 -14.03
C ARG A 97 1.84 -17.20 -14.18
N LEU A 98 0.70 -16.73 -13.69
CA LEU A 98 -0.59 -17.42 -13.89
C LEU A 98 -1.03 -17.37 -15.35
N ALA A 99 -0.85 -16.23 -16.02
CA ALA A 99 -1.12 -16.09 -17.45
C ALA A 99 -0.19 -16.98 -18.28
N GLU A 100 1.11 -17.04 -17.97
CA GLU A 100 2.06 -17.94 -18.63
C GLU A 100 1.73 -19.43 -18.43
N LYS A 101 1.38 -19.85 -17.20
CA LYS A 101 1.19 -21.26 -16.85
C LYS A 101 -0.13 -21.87 -17.31
N LYS A 102 -1.18 -21.08 -17.52
CA LYS A 102 -2.47 -21.61 -17.99
C LYS A 102 -2.49 -22.03 -19.46
N ALA A 103 -1.31 -22.09 -20.09
CA ALA A 103 -0.99 -22.87 -21.27
C ALA A 103 -0.50 -24.33 -20.99
N GLY A 104 -0.63 -24.82 -19.75
CA GLY A 104 -0.02 -26.09 -19.34
C GLY A 104 -0.93 -26.94 -18.45
N ARG A 105 -1.69 -27.83 -19.09
CA ARG A 105 -2.17 -29.14 -18.57
C ARG A 105 -2.10 -29.30 -17.04
N TRP A 106 -3.19 -29.00 -16.35
CA TRP A 106 -3.44 -29.54 -15.01
C TRP A 106 -3.76 -31.02 -15.15
N LEU A 107 -2.74 -31.87 -15.09
CA LEU A 107 -2.89 -33.30 -14.83
C LEU A 107 -3.44 -33.43 -13.41
N TRP A 108 -4.77 -33.38 -13.27
CA TRP A 108 -5.41 -34.02 -12.14
C TRP A 108 -5.19 -35.52 -12.34
N SER A 109 -4.37 -36.14 -11.49
CA SER A 109 -4.31 -37.59 -11.44
C SER A 109 -5.70 -38.07 -11.03
N PRO A 110 -6.37 -38.97 -11.79
CA PRO A 110 -7.55 -39.60 -11.25
C PRO A 110 -7.11 -40.41 -10.03
N CYS A 111 -7.74 -40.18 -8.89
CA CYS A 111 -7.83 -41.24 -7.90
C CYS A 111 -8.62 -42.37 -8.56
N ARG A 112 -7.93 -43.41 -9.02
CA ARG A 112 -8.51 -44.71 -9.32
C ARG A 112 -7.49 -45.80 -9.01
#